data_AF-A0A7W5B2A3-F1
#
_entry.id   AF-A0A7W5B2A3-F1
#
_cell.length_a   1.000
_cell.length_b   1.000
_cell.length_c   1.000
_cell.angle_alpha   90.00
_cell.angle_beta   90.00
_cell.angle_gamma   90.00
#
_symmetry.space_group_name_H-M   'P 1'
#
loop_
_entity.id
_entity.type
_entity.pdbx_description
1 polymer ?
#
loop_
_entity_poly.entity_id
_entity_poly.type
_entity_poly.pdbx_seq_one_letter_code
_entity_poly.pdbx_strand_id
1 'polypeptide(L)'
;MKLYVYAYNDNQDSVSCKMKVIALKQTATALADGDTIATVYGNGQFELELAPGRYRIEVYKGKLYWPAKEELTVDEEDVVLNVTLKPIIDTRSLGLYSFDAHSHVSRNVRSADGNLEQASTIMKGEDFNIFFAGSPYDLETHLQDRDGHIPADQVPYREKYASIIAEAGNDHFILDIGNEIVKCRYGHMFLLNYDQRPPYSKHYDRAWDPWLFTKIGDEPKYDILYPYEALQQERGANSVAVAAHSTSWWYQGEEFISNIAATLGFEILAGSIDAMVIMGYDSDHVHYQNLWYEVLNNGYYMPGVAETDHTFDSNQSKHLAFKTYTYLEAFNLDALCTSIKAGRNIVSTGPIVLLDVNGHLPGAVLNYEADEAFIVQVEAYRCYEAPLRKMELILGGKVWKEYDIVQDVFDQKERLTVREDSYLVAKCYDAAGNVAITNPVYIRNAPFRNRAFTSALTVQVTKGGNPAEGQYWIGASLLKTSFSGVIHCSLSVDAELSIEVGGTVQQVKLFELDELQAIFRKLYFGYFNKHRRYAAGEVPVEYFELSRIRELLTRVDLHIRF
;
A
#
# COMPACT_ATOMS: atom_id res chain seq x y z
N MET A 1 -24.02 -19.29 32.23
CA MET A 1 -22.76 -19.95 32.61
C MET A 1 -21.63 -19.29 31.86
N LYS A 2 -20.43 -19.33 32.43
CA LYS A 2 -19.26 -18.71 31.81
C LYS A 2 -18.51 -19.74 30.98
N LEU A 3 -18.19 -19.35 29.76
CA LEU A 3 -17.22 -20.03 28.93
C LEU A 3 -15.88 -19.29 29.06
N TYR A 4 -14.86 -20.01 29.51
CA TYR A 4 -13.47 -19.57 29.52
C TYR A 4 -12.73 -20.27 28.38
N VAL A 5 -12.13 -19.50 27.46
CA VAL A 5 -11.31 -20.04 26.39
C VAL A 5 -9.90 -19.50 26.50
N TYR A 6 -8.92 -20.40 26.55
CA TYR A 6 -7.50 -20.09 26.55
C TYR A 6 -6.86 -20.62 25.26
N ALA A 7 -6.21 -19.76 24.50
CA ALA A 7 -5.58 -20.08 23.23
C ALA A 7 -4.06 -19.94 23.32
N TYR A 8 -3.36 -21.01 22.93
CA TYR A 8 -1.91 -21.13 23.03
C TYR A 8 -1.25 -21.44 21.69
N ASN A 9 0.05 -21.12 21.55
CA ASN A 9 0.92 -21.72 20.53
C ASN A 9 1.46 -23.09 21.01
N ASP A 10 2.26 -23.76 20.19
CA ASP A 10 2.89 -25.04 20.53
C ASP A 10 3.86 -24.94 21.75
N ASN A 11 4.38 -23.75 22.04
CA ASN A 11 5.25 -23.48 23.19
C ASN A 11 4.47 -23.18 24.49
N GLN A 12 3.13 -23.25 24.46
CA GLN A 12 2.23 -22.90 25.57
C GLN A 12 2.21 -21.40 25.94
N ASP A 13 2.66 -20.52 25.04
CA ASP A 13 2.48 -19.08 25.20
C ASP A 13 1.07 -18.68 24.74
N SER A 14 0.46 -17.73 25.44
CA SER A 14 -0.83 -17.15 25.05
C SER A 14 -0.71 -16.45 23.70
N VAL A 15 -1.67 -16.68 22.79
CA VAL A 15 -1.66 -16.07 21.45
C VAL A 15 -2.86 -15.18 21.21
N SER A 16 -2.60 -13.96 20.72
CA SER A 16 -3.69 -13.12 20.21
C SER A 16 -4.37 -13.81 19.03
N CYS A 17 -5.70 -13.85 19.07
CA CYS A 17 -6.51 -14.60 18.12
C CYS A 17 -7.94 -14.02 18.04
N LYS A 18 -8.67 -14.48 17.03
CA LYS A 18 -10.10 -14.25 16.83
C LYS A 18 -10.87 -15.49 17.26
N MET A 19 -11.85 -15.32 18.13
CA MET A 19 -12.79 -16.38 18.49
C MET A 19 -14.17 -16.08 17.93
N LYS A 20 -14.79 -17.08 17.30
CA LYS A 20 -16.20 -17.08 16.91
C LYS A 20 -16.97 -18.07 17.78
N VAL A 21 -18.13 -17.63 18.27
CA VAL A 21 -19.07 -18.48 19.01
C VAL A 21 -20.33 -18.64 18.18
N ILE A 22 -20.68 -19.88 17.88
CA ILE A 22 -21.78 -20.24 17.00
C ILE A 22 -22.77 -21.08 17.79
N ALA A 23 -24.00 -20.60 17.96
CA ALA A 23 -25.06 -21.35 18.62
C ALA A 23 -25.65 -22.38 17.66
N LEU A 24 -25.61 -23.66 18.00
CA LEU A 24 -26.05 -24.76 17.13
C LEU A 24 -27.54 -25.05 17.32
N LYS A 25 -28.28 -25.22 16.21
CA LYS A 25 -29.70 -25.60 16.23
C LYS A 25 -29.87 -27.08 16.63
N GLN A 26 -30.90 -27.41 17.41
CA GLN A 26 -31.11 -28.75 17.99
C GLN A 26 -31.47 -29.86 16.99
N THR A 27 -31.88 -29.54 15.75
CA THR A 27 -32.30 -30.55 14.76
C THR A 27 -31.12 -30.98 13.89
N ALA A 28 -30.55 -32.14 14.19
CA ALA A 28 -29.44 -32.71 13.43
C ALA A 28 -29.85 -33.20 12.04
N THR A 29 -29.12 -32.79 11.01
CA THR A 29 -28.46 -33.68 10.03
C THR A 29 -27.41 -32.87 9.26
N ALA A 30 -26.14 -33.28 9.37
CA ALA A 30 -24.95 -32.85 8.62
C ALA A 30 -24.74 -31.32 8.40
N LEU A 31 -23.76 -30.75 9.12
CA LEU A 31 -23.02 -29.53 8.75
C LEU A 31 -23.85 -28.39 8.12
N ALA A 32 -24.66 -27.66 8.90
CA ALA A 32 -25.06 -26.27 8.58
C ALA A 32 -26.03 -25.69 9.62
N ASP A 33 -25.99 -24.37 9.75
CA ASP A 33 -26.95 -23.50 10.44
C ASP A 33 -26.89 -23.48 11.96
N GLY A 34 -25.78 -22.92 12.45
CA GLY A 34 -25.77 -22.21 13.72
C GLY A 34 -25.64 -20.71 13.50
N ASP A 35 -26.20 -19.92 14.41
CA ASP A 35 -26.12 -18.46 14.32
C ASP A 35 -24.84 -17.98 15.02
N THR A 36 -24.02 -17.18 14.34
CA THR A 36 -22.85 -16.56 14.99
C THR A 36 -23.36 -15.53 15.98
N ILE A 37 -23.15 -15.79 17.28
CA ILE A 37 -23.63 -14.91 18.35
C ILE A 37 -22.54 -13.94 18.83
N ALA A 38 -21.27 -14.29 18.64
CA ALA A 38 -20.15 -13.44 18.98
C ALA A 38 -18.96 -13.68 18.04
N THR A 39 -18.26 -12.60 17.69
CA THR A 39 -16.91 -12.63 17.12
C THR A 39 -16.08 -11.65 17.93
N VAL A 40 -15.05 -12.14 18.60
CA VAL A 40 -14.22 -11.36 19.52
C VAL A 40 -12.75 -11.56 19.21
N TYR A 41 -11.98 -10.47 19.30
CA TYR A 41 -10.52 -10.52 19.30
C TYR A 41 -10.02 -10.35 20.72
N GLY A 42 -8.93 -11.05 21.06
CA GLY A 42 -8.35 -10.99 22.38
C GLY A 42 -6.94 -11.54 22.40
N ASN A 43 -6.26 -11.40 23.53
CA ASN A 43 -4.86 -11.80 23.72
C ASN A 43 -4.71 -13.29 24.11
N GLY A 44 -5.63 -14.14 23.63
CA GLY A 44 -5.65 -15.58 23.90
C GLY A 44 -6.41 -15.98 25.16
N GLN A 45 -7.12 -15.05 25.80
CA GLN A 45 -8.01 -15.33 26.93
C GLN A 45 -9.37 -14.70 26.67
N PHE A 46 -10.43 -15.50 26.75
CA PHE A 46 -11.79 -15.07 26.49
C PHE A 46 -12.71 -15.51 27.62
N GLU A 47 -13.63 -14.63 28.00
CA GLU A 47 -14.70 -14.89 28.96
C GLU A 47 -16.02 -14.42 28.35
N LEU A 48 -16.97 -15.34 28.18
CA LEU A 48 -18.31 -15.01 27.69
C LEU A 48 -19.37 -15.68 28.55
N GLU A 49 -20.46 -14.96 28.80
CA GLU A 49 -21.67 -15.54 29.38
C GLU A 49 -22.55 -16.14 28.29
N LEU A 50 -22.85 -17.43 28.42
CA LEU A 50 -23.69 -18.19 27.50
C LEU A 50 -24.91 -18.75 28.22
N ALA A 51 -26.04 -18.75 27.50
CA ALA A 51 -27.24 -19.47 27.91
C ALA A 51 -27.03 -20.99 27.73
N PRO A 52 -27.78 -21.84 28.46
CA PRO A 52 -27.70 -23.27 28.24
C PRO A 52 -28.00 -23.64 26.78
N GLY A 53 -27.19 -24.51 26.19
CA GLY A 53 -27.29 -24.87 24.77
C GLY A 53 -26.03 -25.50 24.19
N ARG A 54 -26.10 -25.87 22.90
CA ARG A 54 -24.96 -26.40 22.15
C ARG A 54 -24.28 -25.29 21.36
N TYR A 55 -22.96 -25.24 21.42
CA TYR A 55 -22.16 -24.23 20.75
C TYR A 55 -21.01 -24.88 19.99
N ARG A 56 -20.60 -24.23 18.90
CA ARG A 56 -19.31 -24.44 18.25
C ARG A 56 -18.43 -23.23 18.49
N ILE A 57 -17.26 -23.46 19.05
CA ILE A 57 -16.22 -22.47 19.28
C ILE A 57 -15.18 -22.65 18.20
N GLU A 58 -14.91 -21.58 17.45
CA GLU A 58 -13.87 -21.58 16.43
C GLU A 58 -12.84 -20.50 16.74
N VAL A 59 -11.57 -20.88 16.86
CA VAL A 59 -10.46 -19.97 17.19
C VAL A 59 -9.49 -19.91 16.02
N TYR A 60 -9.16 -18.69 15.60
CA TYR A 60 -8.38 -18.37 14.41
C TYR A 60 -7.20 -17.45 14.75
N LYS A 61 -6.04 -17.67 14.12
CA LYS A 61 -4.91 -16.74 14.12
C LYS A 61 -4.46 -16.50 12.68
N GLY A 62 -4.96 -15.41 12.08
CA GLY A 62 -4.80 -15.15 10.65
C GLY A 62 -5.15 -16.37 9.77
N LYS A 63 -4.49 -16.48 8.61
CA LYS A 63 -4.71 -17.57 7.65
C LYS A 63 -3.63 -18.64 7.62
N LEU A 64 -2.51 -18.42 8.31
CA LEU A 64 -1.35 -19.31 8.33
C LEU A 64 -1.28 -20.20 9.57
N TYR A 65 -2.38 -20.31 10.32
CA TYR A 65 -2.55 -21.27 11.41
C TYR A 65 -3.77 -22.14 11.13
N TRP A 66 -3.71 -23.40 11.56
CA TRP A 66 -4.88 -24.25 11.59
C TRP A 66 -5.86 -23.76 12.66
N PRO A 67 -7.14 -23.50 12.30
CA PRO A 67 -8.13 -23.08 13.28
C PRO A 67 -8.48 -24.24 14.21
N ALA A 68 -8.63 -23.95 15.50
CA ALA A 68 -9.21 -24.88 16.46
C ALA A 68 -10.74 -24.79 16.39
N LYS A 69 -11.44 -25.92 16.31
CA LYS A 69 -12.91 -25.98 16.21
C LYS A 69 -13.43 -27.04 17.17
N GLU A 70 -14.16 -26.59 18.18
CA GLU A 70 -14.62 -27.44 19.27
C GLU A 70 -16.14 -27.28 19.45
N GLU A 71 -16.86 -28.39 19.55
CA GLU A 71 -18.28 -28.38 19.91
C GLU A 71 -18.43 -28.70 21.39
N LEU A 72 -19.23 -27.91 22.09
CA LEU A 72 -19.50 -28.08 23.52
C LEU A 72 -20.97 -27.83 23.85
N THR A 73 -21.40 -28.42 24.97
CA THR A 73 -22.70 -28.12 25.57
C THR A 73 -22.46 -27.30 26.83
N VAL A 74 -23.15 -26.17 26.94
CA VAL A 74 -23.21 -25.36 28.15
C VAL A 74 -24.51 -25.72 28.85
N ASP A 75 -24.43 -26.17 30.10
CA ASP A 75 -25.58 -26.50 30.94
C ASP A 75 -25.61 -25.61 32.19
N GLU A 76 -25.43 -26.19 33.39
CA GLU A 76 -25.47 -25.47 34.67
C GLU A 76 -24.09 -25.10 35.24
N GLU A 77 -23.00 -25.54 34.61
CA GLU A 77 -21.64 -25.31 35.07
C GLU A 77 -20.83 -24.44 34.08
N ASP A 78 -19.81 -23.77 34.60
CA ASP A 78 -18.83 -23.05 33.79
C ASP A 78 -17.99 -24.04 32.98
N VAL A 79 -17.63 -23.66 31.76
CA VAL A 79 -16.86 -24.49 30.83
C VAL A 79 -15.50 -23.86 30.60
N VAL A 80 -14.44 -24.65 30.72
CA VAL A 80 -13.07 -24.23 30.41
C VAL A 80 -12.58 -24.99 29.17
N LEU A 81 -12.17 -24.25 28.15
CA LEU A 81 -11.62 -24.79 26.92
C LEU A 81 -10.19 -24.28 26.72
N ASN A 82 -9.25 -25.21 26.54
CA ASN A 82 -7.88 -24.89 26.17
C ASN A 82 -7.66 -25.34 24.72
N VAL A 83 -7.22 -24.42 23.86
CA VAL A 83 -6.93 -24.71 22.45
C VAL A 83 -5.48 -24.39 22.12
N THR A 84 -4.88 -25.20 21.26
CA THR A 84 -3.54 -24.95 20.71
C THR A 84 -3.66 -24.69 19.21
N LEU A 85 -3.23 -23.52 18.76
CA LEU A 85 -3.20 -23.14 17.35
C LEU A 85 -1.84 -23.50 16.74
N LYS A 86 -1.86 -24.36 15.72
CA LYS A 86 -0.64 -24.85 15.07
C LYS A 86 -0.36 -24.05 13.80
N PRO A 87 0.86 -23.55 13.59
CA PRO A 87 1.22 -22.88 12.35
C PRO A 87 1.19 -23.87 11.18
N ILE A 88 0.71 -23.40 10.04
CA ILE A 88 0.84 -24.08 8.74
C ILE A 88 2.25 -23.85 8.20
N ILE A 89 2.75 -22.64 8.36
CA ILE A 89 4.11 -22.20 8.03
C ILE A 89 4.54 -21.12 9.02
N ASP A 90 5.78 -21.18 9.49
CA ASP A 90 6.39 -20.13 10.29
C ASP A 90 7.13 -19.15 9.36
N THR A 91 6.46 -18.06 8.97
CA THR A 91 7.05 -17.05 8.09
C THR A 91 8.24 -16.34 8.72
N ARG A 92 8.28 -16.21 10.05
CA ARG A 92 9.38 -15.52 10.75
C ARG A 92 10.67 -16.33 10.70
N SER A 93 10.57 -17.66 10.74
CA SER A 93 11.72 -18.55 10.50
C SER A 93 12.32 -18.38 9.10
N LEU A 94 11.53 -17.91 8.14
CA LEU A 94 11.94 -17.56 6.77
C LEU A 94 12.41 -16.09 6.65
N GLY A 95 12.43 -15.34 7.76
CA GLY A 95 12.74 -13.92 7.77
C GLY A 95 11.61 -13.02 7.25
N LEU A 96 10.41 -13.56 7.02
CA LEU A 96 9.25 -12.84 6.49
C LEU A 96 8.34 -12.33 7.60
N TYR A 97 8.10 -11.02 7.60
CA TYR A 97 7.27 -10.33 8.57
C TYR A 97 6.11 -9.63 7.86
N SER A 98 4.89 -9.88 8.32
CA SER A 98 3.68 -9.29 7.77
C SER A 98 3.47 -7.86 8.27
N PHE A 99 3.01 -6.97 7.39
CA PHE A 99 2.58 -5.64 7.76
C PHE A 99 1.37 -5.14 6.97
N ASP A 100 0.67 -4.18 7.58
CA ASP A 100 -0.26 -3.27 6.92
C ASP A 100 0.12 -1.83 7.26
N ALA A 101 -0.05 -0.95 6.28
CA ALA A 101 0.31 0.46 6.40
C ALA A 101 -0.77 1.42 5.90
N HIS A 102 -1.94 0.91 5.52
CA HIS A 102 -3.05 1.73 5.09
C HIS A 102 -4.35 1.21 5.70
N SER A 103 -4.77 1.88 6.76
CA SER A 103 -6.02 1.63 7.47
C SER A 103 -6.60 2.94 8.00
N HIS A 104 -7.74 2.87 8.67
CA HIS A 104 -8.32 3.99 9.41
C HIS A 104 -8.83 3.50 10.76
N VAL A 105 -8.23 4.00 11.84
CA VAL A 105 -8.52 3.51 13.20
C VAL A 105 -9.90 3.96 13.67
N SER A 106 -10.24 5.23 13.50
CA SER A 106 -11.46 5.79 14.10
C SER A 106 -12.23 6.69 13.13
N ARG A 107 -12.87 6.23 12.04
CA ARG A 107 -13.54 7.17 11.11
C ARG A 107 -14.80 7.87 11.67
N ASN A 108 -15.46 7.29 12.66
CA ASN A 108 -16.73 7.72 13.22
C ASN A 108 -16.50 8.32 14.60
N VAL A 109 -16.59 9.64 14.66
CA VAL A 109 -16.45 10.46 15.89
C VAL A 109 -17.36 10.01 17.04
N ARG A 110 -18.46 9.30 16.73
CA ARG A 110 -19.46 8.84 17.72
C ARG A 110 -19.29 7.38 18.12
N SER A 111 -18.38 6.65 17.47
CA SER A 111 -18.11 5.25 17.78
C SER A 111 -17.26 5.15 19.05
N ALA A 112 -17.63 4.24 19.94
CA ALA A 112 -16.74 3.80 21.02
C ALA A 112 -15.73 2.74 20.53
N ASP A 113 -16.00 2.15 19.37
CA ASP A 113 -15.12 1.21 18.66
C ASP A 113 -14.16 1.96 17.73
N GLY A 114 -13.00 1.36 17.45
CA GLY A 114 -11.96 1.95 16.61
C GLY A 114 -11.02 2.87 17.37
N ASN A 115 -10.18 2.26 18.21
CA ASN A 115 -9.05 2.90 18.88
C ASN A 115 -7.76 2.08 18.66
N LEU A 116 -6.62 2.64 19.04
CA LEU A 116 -5.30 2.04 18.78
C LEU A 116 -5.14 0.68 19.48
N GLU A 117 -5.68 0.50 20.68
CA GLU A 117 -5.59 -0.73 21.47
C GLU A 117 -6.39 -1.87 20.83
N GLN A 118 -7.64 -1.58 20.43
CA GLN A 118 -8.51 -2.52 19.76
C GLN A 118 -7.96 -2.89 18.38
N ALA A 119 -7.54 -1.89 17.60
CA ALA A 119 -6.92 -2.12 16.29
C ALA A 119 -5.68 -3.00 16.42
N SER A 120 -4.80 -2.72 17.40
CA SER A 120 -3.62 -3.56 17.67
C SER A 120 -3.99 -4.99 18.04
N THR A 121 -5.04 -5.19 18.84
CA THR A 121 -5.51 -6.53 19.22
C THR A 121 -6.03 -7.31 18.01
N ILE A 122 -6.77 -6.65 17.13
CA ILE A 122 -7.26 -7.22 15.86
C ILE A 122 -6.08 -7.61 14.97
N MET A 123 -5.12 -6.71 14.77
CA MET A 123 -3.97 -6.95 13.90
C MET A 123 -3.10 -8.12 14.41
N LYS A 124 -2.86 -8.23 15.71
CA LYS A 124 -2.18 -9.40 16.31
C LYS A 124 -2.96 -10.70 16.09
N GLY A 125 -4.30 -10.65 16.25
CA GLY A 125 -5.19 -11.79 16.04
C GLY A 125 -5.29 -12.24 14.58
N GLU A 126 -5.15 -11.30 13.65
CA GLU A 126 -5.03 -11.58 12.22
C GLU A 126 -3.61 -11.93 11.79
N ASP A 127 -2.65 -12.03 12.72
CA ASP A 127 -1.26 -12.43 12.45
C ASP A 127 -0.47 -11.41 11.61
N PHE A 128 -0.63 -10.13 11.93
CA PHE A 128 0.29 -9.07 11.51
C PHE A 128 1.47 -8.95 12.47
N ASN A 129 2.67 -8.67 11.97
CA ASN A 129 3.85 -8.39 12.78
C ASN A 129 4.10 -6.88 12.95
N ILE A 130 3.73 -6.06 11.97
CA ILE A 130 3.92 -4.61 12.02
C ILE A 130 2.65 -3.92 11.54
N PHE A 131 2.20 -2.91 12.28
CA PHE A 131 0.98 -2.17 11.95
C PHE A 131 1.26 -0.67 12.03
N PHE A 132 1.12 0.02 10.90
CA PHE A 132 1.07 1.48 10.89
C PHE A 132 -0.40 1.91 10.98
N ALA A 133 -0.83 2.25 12.20
CA ALA A 133 -2.18 2.66 12.47
C ALA A 133 -2.51 3.93 11.69
N GLY A 134 -3.42 3.84 10.73
CA GLY A 134 -3.80 4.99 9.92
C GLY A 134 -4.82 5.91 10.59
N SER A 135 -4.68 7.21 10.33
CA SER A 135 -5.52 8.27 10.91
C SER A 135 -6.99 8.19 10.45
N PRO A 136 -7.91 8.85 11.17
CA PRO A 136 -7.77 9.45 12.51
C PRO A 136 -7.70 8.40 13.64
N TYR A 137 -7.20 8.80 14.82
CA TYR A 137 -6.87 7.88 15.92
C TYR A 137 -7.87 7.94 17.10
N ASP A 138 -8.44 9.12 17.34
CA ASP A 138 -9.31 9.42 18.48
C ASP A 138 -10.20 10.66 18.21
N LEU A 139 -11.06 10.99 19.19
CA LEU A 139 -11.92 12.17 19.15
C LEU A 139 -11.15 13.48 18.96
N GLU A 140 -9.97 13.62 19.57
CA GLU A 140 -9.21 14.87 19.49
C GLU A 140 -8.71 15.10 18.06
N THR A 141 -8.18 14.07 17.40
CA THR A 141 -7.77 14.17 15.99
C THR A 141 -8.93 14.49 15.06
N HIS A 142 -10.15 14.01 15.34
CA HIS A 142 -11.34 14.47 14.62
C HIS A 142 -11.63 15.95 14.80
N LEU A 143 -11.48 16.48 16.00
CA LEU A 143 -11.71 17.90 16.28
C LEU A 143 -10.62 18.77 15.62
N GLN A 144 -9.38 18.28 15.55
CA GLN A 144 -8.30 18.92 14.78
C GLN A 144 -8.70 19.05 13.30
N ASP A 145 -9.26 17.99 12.72
CA ASP A 145 -9.71 17.96 11.32
C ASP A 145 -10.90 18.89 11.06
N ARG A 146 -11.94 18.80 11.90
CA ARG A 146 -13.22 19.47 11.69
C ARG A 146 -13.17 20.96 11.99
N ASP A 147 -12.55 21.32 13.12
CA ASP A 147 -12.65 22.67 13.68
C ASP A 147 -11.37 23.49 13.46
N GLY A 148 -10.35 22.90 12.81
CA GLY A 148 -9.03 23.53 12.61
C GLY A 148 -8.28 23.78 13.92
N HIS A 149 -8.68 23.11 15.00
CA HIS A 149 -8.08 23.27 16.32
C HIS A 149 -6.74 22.52 16.37
N ILE A 150 -5.67 23.20 16.00
CA ILE A 150 -4.31 22.65 16.07
C ILE A 150 -3.77 22.88 17.50
N PRO A 151 -3.34 21.83 18.22
CA PRO A 151 -2.71 21.98 19.54
C PRO A 151 -1.50 22.92 19.48
N ALA A 152 -1.32 23.75 20.52
CA ALA A 152 -0.28 24.78 20.53
C ALA A 152 1.15 24.22 20.52
N ASP A 153 1.33 23.01 21.04
CA ASP A 153 2.61 22.30 21.12
C ASP A 153 3.00 21.55 19.83
N GLN A 154 2.01 21.21 18.98
CA GLN A 154 2.17 20.50 17.70
C GLN A 154 3.07 19.26 17.80
N VAL A 155 2.97 18.54 18.92
CA VAL A 155 3.74 17.34 19.18
C VAL A 155 3.42 16.27 18.12
N PRO A 156 4.42 15.57 17.56
CA PRO A 156 4.18 14.48 16.62
C PRO A 156 3.28 13.38 17.21
N TYR A 157 2.41 12.79 16.40
CA TYR A 157 1.46 11.78 16.90
C TYR A 157 2.16 10.56 17.53
N ARG A 158 3.34 10.17 17.05
CA ARG A 158 4.15 9.11 17.64
C ARG A 158 4.51 9.41 19.10
N GLU A 159 4.84 10.66 19.43
CA GLU A 159 5.11 11.09 20.80
C GLU A 159 3.81 11.17 21.61
N LYS A 160 2.74 11.71 21.02
CA LYS A 160 1.41 11.78 21.65
C LYS A 160 0.90 10.40 22.09
N TYR A 161 1.08 9.37 21.27
CA TYR A 161 0.59 8.02 21.52
C TYR A 161 1.67 7.05 22.04
N ALA A 162 2.80 7.58 22.54
CA ALA A 162 3.96 6.76 22.94
C ALA A 162 3.63 5.67 23.97
N SER A 163 2.73 5.94 24.93
CA SER A 163 2.33 4.94 25.94
C SER A 163 1.63 3.74 25.28
N ILE A 164 0.63 4.00 24.44
CA ILE A 164 -0.13 2.94 23.75
C ILE A 164 0.76 2.17 22.79
N ILE A 165 1.66 2.86 22.08
CA ILE A 165 2.66 2.24 21.20
C ILE A 165 3.55 1.27 21.99
N ALA A 166 4.07 1.70 23.14
CA ALA A 166 4.93 0.88 23.98
C ALA A 166 4.18 -0.31 24.60
N GLU A 167 2.94 -0.10 25.06
CA GLU A 167 2.11 -1.15 25.68
C GLU A 167 1.61 -2.19 24.66
N ALA A 168 1.32 -1.76 23.43
CA ALA A 168 0.92 -2.66 22.36
C ALA A 168 2.12 -3.44 21.76
N GLY A 169 3.30 -2.84 21.73
CA GLY A 169 4.51 -3.42 21.15
C GLY A 169 5.11 -4.57 21.97
N ASN A 170 5.75 -5.52 21.29
CA ASN A 170 6.59 -6.57 21.88
C ASN A 170 7.55 -7.15 20.83
N ASP A 171 8.31 -8.20 21.18
CA ASP A 171 9.28 -8.85 20.29
C ASP A 171 8.66 -9.52 19.04
N HIS A 172 7.34 -9.50 18.88
CA HIS A 172 6.58 -10.13 17.81
C HIS A 172 5.62 -9.15 17.09
N PHE A 173 5.42 -7.95 17.64
CA PHE A 173 4.49 -6.97 17.12
C PHE A 173 5.01 -5.54 17.32
N ILE A 174 5.01 -4.75 16.25
CA ILE A 174 5.29 -3.31 16.30
C ILE A 174 4.02 -2.55 15.91
N LEU A 175 3.58 -1.65 16.80
CA LEU A 175 2.64 -0.58 16.46
C LEU A 175 3.45 0.68 16.12
N ASP A 176 3.12 1.34 15.03
CA ASP A 176 3.55 2.72 14.75
C ASP A 176 2.38 3.53 14.22
N ILE A 177 2.55 4.85 14.16
CA ILE A 177 1.56 5.76 13.60
C ILE A 177 1.79 5.89 12.09
N GLY A 178 0.71 5.74 11.32
CA GLY A 178 0.68 5.93 9.88
C GLY A 178 -0.45 6.87 9.45
N ASN A 179 -0.44 7.21 8.17
CA ASN A 179 -1.50 8.01 7.57
C ASN A 179 -1.47 7.93 6.05
N GLU A 180 -2.65 7.88 5.44
CA GLU A 180 -2.89 8.30 4.07
C GLU A 180 -2.83 9.84 4.04
N ILE A 181 -1.59 10.36 4.07
CA ILE A 181 -1.28 11.77 4.33
C ILE A 181 -1.60 12.69 3.16
N VAL A 182 -1.42 12.20 1.93
CA VAL A 182 -1.82 12.93 0.71
C VAL A 182 -3.17 12.40 0.27
N LYS A 183 -4.18 13.28 0.23
CA LYS A 183 -5.52 12.97 -0.27
C LYS A 183 -6.02 14.12 -1.13
N CYS A 184 -5.84 14.01 -2.44
CA CYS A 184 -6.18 15.10 -3.34
C CYS A 184 -6.70 14.58 -4.68
N ARG A 185 -7.08 15.50 -5.57
CA ARG A 185 -7.57 15.16 -6.92
C ARG A 185 -6.62 14.31 -7.76
N TYR A 186 -5.33 14.27 -7.42
CA TYR A 186 -4.33 13.48 -8.14
C TYR A 186 -4.18 12.04 -7.63
N GLY A 187 -4.93 11.67 -6.61
CA GLY A 187 -4.87 10.37 -5.95
C GLY A 187 -4.40 10.48 -4.50
N HIS A 188 -4.22 9.32 -3.89
CA HIS A 188 -3.86 9.22 -2.48
C HIS A 188 -2.54 8.49 -2.27
N MET A 189 -1.82 8.89 -1.21
CA MET A 189 -0.56 8.27 -0.82
C MET A 189 -0.46 8.15 0.69
N PHE A 190 0.03 7.01 1.16
CA PHE A 190 0.36 6.78 2.56
C PHE A 190 1.87 6.73 2.78
N LEU A 191 2.29 7.12 3.99
CA LEU A 191 3.69 7.23 4.37
C LEU A 191 3.96 6.40 5.63
N LEU A 192 5.08 5.66 5.61
CA LEU A 192 5.53 4.81 6.72
C LEU A 192 6.76 5.43 7.39
N ASN A 193 6.93 5.18 8.70
CA ASN A 193 8.12 5.52 9.48
C ASN A 193 8.53 7.00 9.34
N TYR A 194 7.66 7.92 9.78
CA TYR A 194 7.93 9.36 9.74
C TYR A 194 7.31 10.06 10.96
N ASP A 195 7.81 11.25 11.27
CA ASP A 195 7.29 12.05 12.38
C ASP A 195 6.06 12.83 11.94
N GLN A 196 4.92 12.16 11.92
CA GLN A 196 3.65 12.76 11.52
C GLN A 196 3.23 13.87 12.48
N ARG A 197 3.27 15.12 11.99
CA ARG A 197 2.81 16.30 12.73
C ARG A 197 1.33 16.61 12.47
N PRO A 198 0.61 17.14 13.48
CA PRO A 198 -0.77 17.59 13.30
C PRO A 198 -0.86 18.81 12.36
N PRO A 199 -2.01 19.00 11.69
CA PRO A 199 -3.10 18.05 11.57
C PRO A 199 -2.75 16.92 10.59
N TYR A 200 -3.28 15.72 10.82
CA TYR A 200 -3.11 14.59 9.90
C TYR A 200 -3.65 14.87 8.48
N SER A 201 -4.54 15.83 8.32
CA SER A 201 -5.21 16.17 7.05
C SER A 201 -4.63 17.40 6.35
N LYS A 202 -3.40 17.80 6.68
CA LYS A 202 -2.74 18.99 6.11
C LYS A 202 -2.61 18.98 4.58
N HIS A 203 -2.52 17.80 3.96
CA HIS A 203 -2.47 17.65 2.49
C HIS A 203 -3.77 17.06 1.92
N TYR A 204 -4.91 17.42 2.52
CA TYR A 204 -6.25 17.10 2.03
C TYR A 204 -6.82 18.21 1.15
N ASP A 205 -7.22 17.90 -0.09
CA ASP A 205 -7.83 18.86 -1.02
C ASP A 205 -9.30 19.14 -0.64
N ARG A 206 -9.51 19.94 0.41
CA ARG A 206 -10.83 20.28 0.97
C ARG A 206 -11.71 21.08 0.02
N ALA A 207 -11.12 21.75 -0.98
CA ALA A 207 -11.88 22.47 -1.99
C ALA A 207 -12.43 21.50 -3.05
N TRP A 208 -11.64 20.50 -3.43
CA TRP A 208 -12.00 19.49 -4.40
C TRP A 208 -13.03 18.49 -3.88
N ASP A 209 -12.82 17.92 -2.68
CA ASP A 209 -13.58 16.75 -2.26
C ASP A 209 -15.11 16.98 -2.22
N PRO A 210 -15.65 18.04 -1.56
CA PRO A 210 -17.09 18.34 -1.63
C PRO A 210 -17.55 18.74 -3.05
N TRP A 211 -16.68 19.39 -3.82
CA TRP A 211 -16.98 19.79 -5.19
C TRP A 211 -17.11 18.57 -6.11
N LEU A 212 -16.27 17.54 -5.95
CA LEU A 212 -16.26 16.33 -6.78
C LEU A 212 -17.62 15.60 -6.76
N PHE A 213 -18.32 15.64 -5.63
CA PHE A 213 -19.64 15.02 -5.45
C PHE A 213 -20.82 15.83 -6.02
N THR A 214 -20.61 17.10 -6.37
CA THR A 214 -21.68 17.99 -6.86
C THR A 214 -21.43 18.53 -8.26
N LYS A 215 -20.16 18.78 -8.61
CA LYS A 215 -19.66 19.47 -9.80
C LYS A 215 -20.44 20.73 -10.18
N ILE A 216 -20.94 21.44 -9.17
CA ILE A 216 -21.63 22.72 -9.36
C ILE A 216 -20.58 23.83 -9.41
N GLY A 217 -20.54 24.57 -10.52
CA GLY A 217 -19.57 25.65 -10.77
C GLY A 217 -18.28 25.15 -11.42
N ASP A 218 -17.30 26.05 -11.53
CA ASP A 218 -16.00 25.74 -12.11
C ASP A 218 -15.15 24.84 -11.20
N GLU A 219 -14.17 24.15 -11.78
CA GLU A 219 -13.19 23.37 -11.00
C GLU A 219 -12.48 24.29 -9.98
N PRO A 220 -12.45 23.90 -8.69
CA PRO A 220 -11.79 24.71 -7.68
C PRO A 220 -10.29 24.77 -7.94
N LYS A 221 -9.71 25.95 -7.69
CA LYS A 221 -8.26 26.15 -7.74
C LYS A 221 -7.55 25.16 -6.81
N TYR A 222 -6.42 24.62 -7.26
CA TYR A 222 -5.55 23.79 -6.42
C TYR A 222 -4.66 24.72 -5.58
N ASP A 223 -4.79 24.66 -4.26
CA ASP A 223 -4.16 25.61 -3.31
C ASP A 223 -3.38 24.90 -2.18
N ILE A 224 -3.02 23.63 -2.37
CA ILE A 224 -2.14 22.86 -1.47
C ILE A 224 -0.85 22.43 -2.20
N LEU A 225 0.09 21.82 -1.50
CA LEU A 225 1.28 21.24 -2.12
C LEU A 225 0.92 20.11 -3.09
N TYR A 226 1.61 20.04 -4.22
CA TYR A 226 1.47 18.89 -5.12
C TYR A 226 1.93 17.60 -4.42
N PRO A 227 1.44 16.41 -4.85
CA PRO A 227 1.74 15.16 -4.16
C PRO A 227 3.24 14.93 -3.91
N TYR A 228 4.10 15.16 -4.91
CA TYR A 228 5.54 15.00 -4.75
C TYR A 228 6.17 15.97 -3.74
N GLU A 229 5.69 17.22 -3.69
CA GLU A 229 6.16 18.24 -2.74
C GLU A 229 5.73 17.88 -1.32
N ALA A 230 4.47 17.47 -1.14
CA ALA A 230 3.94 17.02 0.14
C ALA A 230 4.74 15.81 0.66
N LEU A 231 4.99 14.81 -0.18
CA LEU A 231 5.78 13.63 0.20
C LEU A 231 7.25 13.97 0.50
N GLN A 232 7.83 14.96 -0.17
CA GLN A 232 9.18 15.44 0.11
C GLN A 232 9.24 16.21 1.43
N GLN A 233 8.20 16.97 1.75
CA GLN A 233 8.11 17.72 3.01
C GLN A 233 7.93 16.78 4.21
N GLU A 234 7.13 15.73 4.06
CA GLU A 234 6.73 14.86 5.19
C GLU A 234 7.72 13.74 5.48
N ARG A 235 8.46 13.25 4.48
CA ARG A 235 9.35 12.09 4.66
C ARG A 235 10.45 12.35 5.69
N GLY A 236 10.67 11.37 6.56
CA GLY A 236 11.85 11.24 7.39
C GLY A 236 13.02 10.58 6.65
N ALA A 237 14.12 10.36 7.37
CA ALA A 237 15.35 9.82 6.80
C ALA A 237 15.19 8.44 6.13
N ASN A 238 14.27 7.61 6.65
CA ASN A 238 14.04 6.25 6.16
C ASN A 238 12.53 5.91 6.10
N SER A 239 11.73 6.86 5.63
CA SER A 239 10.30 6.66 5.39
C SER A 239 10.03 5.99 4.05
N VAL A 240 8.88 5.32 3.89
CA VAL A 240 8.42 4.75 2.61
C VAL A 240 7.14 5.45 2.19
N ALA A 241 7.11 6.04 1.00
CA ALA A 241 5.90 6.61 0.40
C ALA A 241 5.27 5.61 -0.58
N VAL A 242 3.96 5.38 -0.47
CA VAL A 242 3.24 4.41 -1.31
C VAL A 242 2.05 5.05 -1.99
N ALA A 243 1.90 4.81 -3.30
CA ALA A 243 0.66 5.14 -4.01
C ALA A 243 -0.45 4.16 -3.64
N ALA A 244 -1.51 4.65 -2.99
CA ALA A 244 -2.66 3.86 -2.55
C ALA A 244 -3.57 3.49 -3.73
N HIS A 245 -4.36 2.41 -3.57
CA HIS A 245 -5.45 1.95 -4.45
C HIS A 245 -5.44 2.55 -5.87
N SER A 246 -4.41 2.24 -6.67
CA SER A 246 -3.97 3.12 -7.77
C SER A 246 -4.96 3.27 -8.92
N THR A 247 -5.97 2.39 -9.01
CA THR A 247 -7.03 2.45 -10.02
C THR A 247 -8.43 2.69 -9.42
N SER A 248 -8.55 3.12 -8.16
CA SER A 248 -9.83 3.26 -7.46
C SER A 248 -10.67 4.44 -7.96
N TRP A 249 -11.90 4.13 -8.37
CA TRP A 249 -12.91 5.11 -8.75
C TRP A 249 -14.31 4.47 -8.67
N TRP A 250 -15.35 5.29 -8.51
CA TRP A 250 -16.75 4.88 -8.54
C TRP A 250 -17.67 5.99 -9.08
N TYR A 251 -18.94 5.67 -9.31
CA TYR A 251 -19.97 6.68 -9.57
C TYR A 251 -20.78 6.95 -8.30
N GLN A 252 -21.02 8.22 -8.00
CA GLN A 252 -22.00 8.65 -7.02
C GLN A 252 -23.08 9.47 -7.72
N GLY A 253 -24.24 8.84 -7.97
CA GLY A 253 -25.22 9.39 -8.90
C GLY A 253 -24.65 9.44 -10.32
N GLU A 254 -24.64 10.63 -10.92
CA GLU A 254 -24.04 10.85 -12.24
C GLU A 254 -22.56 11.20 -12.18
N GLU A 255 -22.05 11.53 -10.99
CA GLU A 255 -20.69 12.03 -10.82
C GLU A 255 -19.65 10.92 -10.73
N PHE A 256 -18.59 11.06 -11.54
CA PHE A 256 -17.38 10.25 -11.44
C PHE A 256 -16.54 10.74 -10.26
N ILE A 257 -16.31 9.84 -9.29
CA ILE A 257 -15.49 10.06 -8.10
C ILE A 257 -14.23 9.21 -8.25
N SER A 258 -13.07 9.78 -7.96
CA SER A 258 -11.78 9.16 -8.27
C SER A 258 -10.77 9.35 -7.15
N ASN A 259 -10.12 8.25 -6.80
CA ASN A 259 -8.88 8.22 -6.03
C ASN A 259 -7.74 7.60 -6.87
N ILE A 260 -7.86 7.62 -8.20
CA ILE A 260 -6.85 7.09 -9.12
C ILE A 260 -5.53 7.82 -8.86
N ALA A 261 -4.41 7.09 -8.87
CA ALA A 261 -3.07 7.67 -8.82
C ALA A 261 -2.75 8.36 -10.16
N ALA A 262 -3.44 9.47 -10.44
CA ALA A 262 -3.49 10.14 -11.72
C ALA A 262 -2.13 10.72 -12.14
N THR A 263 -1.27 11.02 -11.17
CA THR A 263 0.04 11.59 -11.40
C THR A 263 1.17 10.56 -11.41
N LEU A 264 0.91 9.28 -11.13
CA LEU A 264 1.89 8.24 -10.78
C LEU A 264 3.22 8.31 -11.55
N GLY A 265 3.18 8.50 -12.87
CA GLY A 265 4.37 8.60 -13.71
C GLY A 265 5.32 9.74 -13.33
N PHE A 266 4.78 10.87 -12.85
CA PHE A 266 5.55 11.99 -12.33
C PHE A 266 6.21 11.63 -11.00
N GLU A 267 5.48 11.10 -10.02
CA GLU A 267 6.05 10.73 -8.72
C GLU A 267 7.16 9.66 -8.85
N ILE A 268 7.00 8.71 -9.79
CA ILE A 268 8.04 7.73 -10.13
C ILE A 268 9.33 8.43 -10.56
N LEU A 269 9.24 9.38 -11.50
CA LEU A 269 10.41 10.07 -12.05
C LEU A 269 11.01 11.08 -11.06
N ALA A 270 10.18 11.66 -10.20
CA ALA A 270 10.59 12.52 -9.10
C ALA A 270 11.30 11.75 -7.97
N GLY A 271 11.14 10.42 -7.90
CA GLY A 271 11.59 9.63 -6.75
C GLY A 271 10.83 9.99 -5.47
N SER A 272 9.61 10.52 -5.61
CA SER A 272 8.76 10.88 -4.48
C SER A 272 7.89 9.72 -4.00
N ILE A 273 7.79 8.62 -4.74
CA ILE A 273 7.21 7.36 -4.24
C ILE A 273 8.21 6.23 -4.29
N ASP A 274 8.12 5.35 -3.29
CA ASP A 274 9.01 4.22 -3.09
C ASP A 274 8.35 2.88 -3.44
N ALA A 275 7.02 2.81 -3.40
CA ALA A 275 6.24 1.62 -3.74
C ALA A 275 4.85 2.00 -4.27
N MET A 276 4.12 1.02 -4.81
CA MET A 276 2.70 1.16 -5.14
C MET A 276 1.91 -0.06 -4.69
N VAL A 277 0.62 0.12 -4.48
CA VAL A 277 -0.27 -1.00 -4.15
C VAL A 277 -0.54 -1.85 -5.38
N ILE A 278 -0.36 -3.17 -5.22
CA ILE A 278 -0.60 -4.18 -6.27
C ILE A 278 -1.69 -5.19 -5.86
N MET A 279 -2.15 -5.12 -4.61
CA MET A 279 -3.17 -6.01 -4.04
C MET A 279 -3.96 -5.26 -2.96
N GLY A 280 -5.28 -5.19 -3.14
CA GLY A 280 -6.22 -4.47 -2.30
C GLY A 280 -7.60 -4.52 -2.97
N TYR A 281 -8.68 -4.42 -2.19
CA TYR A 281 -10.09 -4.61 -2.61
C TYR A 281 -10.46 -6.00 -3.19
N ASP A 282 -9.58 -6.64 -3.96
CA ASP A 282 -9.67 -7.99 -4.53
C ASP A 282 -8.33 -8.73 -4.32
N SER A 283 -8.39 -10.04 -4.03
CA SER A 283 -7.21 -10.89 -3.90
C SER A 283 -6.40 -10.96 -5.19
N ASP A 284 -7.06 -10.92 -6.35
CA ASP A 284 -6.41 -10.90 -7.65
C ASP A 284 -6.75 -9.64 -8.47
N HIS A 285 -6.49 -8.46 -7.90
CA HIS A 285 -6.85 -7.19 -8.55
C HIS A 285 -6.07 -6.94 -9.85
N VAL A 286 -6.61 -7.43 -10.97
CA VAL A 286 -5.97 -7.44 -12.30
C VAL A 286 -5.51 -6.03 -12.74
N HIS A 287 -6.29 -4.98 -12.49
CA HIS A 287 -5.92 -3.63 -12.90
C HIS A 287 -4.76 -3.03 -12.09
N TYR A 288 -4.60 -3.37 -10.81
CA TYR A 288 -3.45 -2.93 -10.02
C TYR A 288 -2.19 -3.63 -10.52
N GLN A 289 -2.27 -4.95 -10.72
CA GLN A 289 -1.14 -5.74 -11.20
C GLN A 289 -0.74 -5.37 -12.63
N ASN A 290 -1.70 -5.13 -13.54
CA ASN A 290 -1.40 -4.70 -14.91
C ASN A 290 -0.72 -3.32 -14.93
N LEU A 291 -1.16 -2.37 -14.11
CA LEU A 291 -0.49 -1.08 -13.98
C LEU A 291 0.93 -1.25 -13.44
N TRP A 292 1.13 -2.12 -12.44
CA TRP A 292 2.45 -2.42 -11.91
C TRP A 292 3.35 -3.06 -12.97
N TYR A 293 2.85 -4.02 -13.76
CA TYR A 293 3.61 -4.57 -14.89
C TYR A 293 3.94 -3.51 -15.93
N GLU A 294 3.03 -2.57 -16.23
CA GLU A 294 3.32 -1.45 -17.12
C GLU A 294 4.45 -0.56 -16.56
N VAL A 295 4.43 -0.26 -15.25
CA VAL A 295 5.52 0.46 -14.57
C VAL A 295 6.87 -0.28 -14.73
N LEU A 296 6.90 -1.59 -14.46
CA LEU A 296 8.12 -2.40 -14.57
C LEU A 296 8.61 -2.51 -16.03
N ASN A 297 7.70 -2.72 -16.98
CA ASN A 297 7.97 -2.79 -18.41
C ASN A 297 8.50 -1.47 -18.98
N ASN A 298 8.15 -0.35 -18.36
CA ASN A 298 8.72 0.96 -18.67
C ASN A 298 10.17 1.14 -18.15
N GLY A 299 10.76 0.11 -17.53
CA GLY A 299 12.13 0.13 -17.02
C GLY A 299 12.27 0.85 -15.69
N TYR A 300 11.18 0.97 -14.92
CA TYR A 300 11.19 1.55 -13.59
C TYR A 300 11.41 0.49 -12.52
N TYR A 301 12.18 0.86 -11.50
CA TYR A 301 12.25 0.09 -10.26
C TYR A 301 11.09 0.51 -9.38
N MET A 302 10.15 -0.40 -9.12
CA MET A 302 8.95 -0.11 -8.33
C MET A 302 8.51 -1.34 -7.52
N PRO A 303 8.81 -1.36 -6.21
CA PRO A 303 8.24 -2.32 -5.27
C PRO A 303 6.70 -2.30 -5.26
N GLY A 304 6.13 -3.50 -5.13
CA GLY A 304 4.69 -3.69 -4.94
C GLY A 304 4.37 -4.07 -3.49
N VAL A 305 3.31 -3.47 -2.94
CA VAL A 305 2.78 -3.79 -1.59
C VAL A 305 1.27 -4.06 -1.64
N ALA A 306 0.73 -4.59 -0.56
CA ALA A 306 -0.71 -4.71 -0.33
C ALA A 306 -1.20 -3.61 0.61
N GLU A 307 -2.51 -3.37 0.58
CA GLU A 307 -3.20 -2.51 1.53
C GLU A 307 -4.51 -3.13 1.99
N THR A 308 -4.93 -2.79 3.21
CA THR A 308 -6.26 -3.17 3.69
C THR A 308 -7.30 -2.09 3.41
N ASP A 309 -6.94 -0.80 3.57
CA ASP A 309 -7.90 0.32 3.65
C ASP A 309 -9.01 0.03 4.68
N HIS A 310 -8.66 -0.75 5.72
CA HIS A 310 -9.63 -1.25 6.70
C HIS A 310 -10.05 -0.16 7.68
N THR A 311 -11.34 -0.13 8.01
CA THR A 311 -11.92 0.79 8.99
C THR A 311 -12.31 0.03 10.25
N PHE A 312 -11.60 0.26 11.36
CA PHE A 312 -11.72 -0.53 12.59
C PHE A 312 -12.99 -0.25 13.40
N ASP A 313 -13.63 0.88 13.17
CA ASP A 313 -14.91 1.30 13.73
C ASP A 313 -16.10 0.92 12.82
N SER A 314 -15.87 0.07 11.81
CA SER A 314 -16.88 -0.46 10.91
C SER A 314 -16.97 -1.99 11.03
N ASN A 315 -18.15 -2.56 10.76
CA ASN A 315 -18.36 -4.02 10.82
C ASN A 315 -17.72 -4.81 9.66
N GLN A 316 -16.80 -4.24 8.86
CA GLN A 316 -16.29 -4.85 7.63
C GLN A 316 -14.95 -5.58 7.82
N SER A 317 -14.96 -6.85 8.23
CA SER A 317 -13.74 -7.65 8.44
C SER A 317 -13.03 -8.14 7.16
N LYS A 318 -13.64 -8.02 5.97
CA LYS A 318 -13.13 -8.59 4.70
C LYS A 318 -11.75 -8.08 4.28
N HIS A 319 -11.40 -6.87 4.70
CA HIS A 319 -10.18 -6.17 4.26
C HIS A 319 -8.90 -6.62 4.98
N LEU A 320 -9.02 -7.35 6.11
CA LEU A 320 -7.87 -7.78 6.90
C LEU A 320 -7.08 -8.95 6.28
N ALA A 321 -7.55 -9.49 5.15
CA ALA A 321 -6.86 -10.56 4.44
C ALA A 321 -5.62 -10.07 3.70
N PHE A 322 -5.59 -8.82 3.24
CA PHE A 322 -4.51 -8.26 2.42
C PHE A 322 -3.26 -7.98 3.27
N LYS A 323 -2.13 -8.61 2.92
CA LYS A 323 -0.87 -8.48 3.66
C LYS A 323 0.31 -8.29 2.75
N THR A 324 1.26 -7.47 3.19
CA THR A 324 2.62 -7.51 2.66
C THR A 324 3.50 -8.26 3.64
N TYR A 325 4.26 -9.24 3.17
CA TYR A 325 5.33 -9.90 3.91
C TYR A 325 6.67 -9.40 3.37
N THR A 326 7.54 -8.91 4.25
CA THR A 326 8.85 -8.38 3.87
C THR A 326 9.97 -9.15 4.54
N TYR A 327 11.04 -9.44 3.79
CA TYR A 327 12.24 -10.05 4.35
C TYR A 327 13.03 -9.05 5.19
N LEU A 328 13.21 -9.34 6.48
CA LEU A 328 13.91 -8.44 7.41
C LEU A 328 15.19 -9.06 7.95
N GLU A 329 16.25 -8.25 7.99
CA GLU A 329 17.52 -8.59 8.68
C GLU A 329 17.43 -8.33 10.18
N ALA A 330 16.54 -7.42 10.61
CA ALA A 330 16.24 -7.13 12.00
C ALA A 330 14.77 -6.70 12.15
N PHE A 331 14.14 -7.06 13.27
CA PHE A 331 12.75 -6.71 13.54
C PHE A 331 12.62 -5.28 14.08
N ASN A 332 12.66 -4.29 13.18
CA ASN A 332 12.43 -2.87 13.46
C ASN A 332 11.94 -2.11 12.22
N LEU A 333 11.44 -0.90 12.42
CA LEU A 333 10.84 -0.07 11.35
C LEU A 333 11.86 0.33 10.28
N ASP A 334 13.12 0.58 10.64
CA ASP A 334 14.13 1.00 9.68
C ASP A 334 14.52 -0.12 8.71
N ALA A 335 14.72 -1.33 9.25
CA ALA A 335 14.96 -2.54 8.47
C ALA A 335 13.76 -2.87 7.58
N LEU A 336 12.53 -2.67 8.06
CA LEU A 336 11.32 -2.79 7.24
C LEU A 336 11.34 -1.83 6.07
N CYS A 337 11.48 -0.52 6.33
CA CYS A 337 11.45 0.49 5.29
C CYS A 337 12.57 0.34 4.26
N THR A 338 13.78 -0.03 4.69
CA THR A 338 14.90 -0.36 3.79
C THR A 338 14.56 -1.56 2.90
N SER A 339 13.96 -2.61 3.47
CA SER A 339 13.62 -3.83 2.75
C SER A 339 12.45 -3.65 1.77
N ILE A 340 11.46 -2.83 2.13
CA ILE A 340 10.38 -2.45 1.22
C ILE A 340 10.94 -1.70 0.01
N LYS A 341 11.77 -0.68 0.22
CA LYS A 341 12.45 0.06 -0.86
C LYS A 341 13.35 -0.83 -1.70
N ALA A 342 13.95 -1.85 -1.09
CA ALA A 342 14.74 -2.85 -1.77
C ALA A 342 13.88 -3.92 -2.47
N GLY A 343 12.55 -3.81 -2.53
CA GLY A 343 11.69 -4.74 -3.26
C GLY A 343 11.63 -6.16 -2.66
N ARG A 344 12.00 -6.33 -1.40
CA ARG A 344 12.06 -7.65 -0.72
C ARG A 344 10.70 -8.07 -0.18
N ASN A 345 9.65 -7.94 -0.99
CA ASN A 345 8.25 -8.12 -0.57
C ASN A 345 7.57 -9.29 -1.27
N ILE A 346 6.58 -9.86 -0.57
CA ILE A 346 5.54 -10.74 -1.10
C ILE A 346 4.22 -10.13 -0.66
N VAL A 347 3.22 -10.08 -1.54
CA VAL A 347 1.87 -9.69 -1.13
C VAL A 347 0.96 -10.91 -1.18
N SER A 348 0.06 -11.04 -0.22
CA SER A 348 -0.77 -12.23 -0.09
C SER A 348 -2.10 -11.96 0.61
N THR A 349 -3.11 -12.73 0.22
CA THR A 349 -4.42 -12.86 0.90
C THR A 349 -4.61 -14.18 1.63
N GLY A 350 -3.59 -15.04 1.68
CA GLY A 350 -3.67 -16.38 2.23
C GLY A 350 -2.35 -17.14 2.08
N PRO A 351 -2.09 -17.79 0.92
CA PRO A 351 -0.92 -18.64 0.72
C PRO A 351 0.40 -17.85 0.78
N ILE A 352 1.53 -18.53 0.88
CA ILE A 352 2.86 -17.92 0.75
C ILE A 352 3.53 -18.44 -0.52
N VAL A 353 4.23 -17.57 -1.24
CA VAL A 353 5.06 -17.93 -2.39
C VAL A 353 6.45 -17.34 -2.23
N LEU A 354 7.47 -18.17 -2.40
CA LEU A 354 8.87 -17.82 -2.32
C LEU A 354 9.49 -17.95 -3.71
N LEU A 355 10.35 -16.98 -4.05
CA LEU A 355 11.10 -16.97 -5.30
C LEU A 355 12.57 -16.76 -4.99
N ASP A 356 13.41 -17.59 -5.57
CA ASP A 356 14.86 -17.44 -5.58
C ASP A 356 15.37 -17.58 -7.02
N VAL A 357 16.27 -16.69 -7.42
CA VAL A 357 16.96 -16.79 -8.71
C VAL A 357 18.46 -16.72 -8.47
N ASN A 358 19.17 -17.82 -8.73
CA ASN A 358 20.60 -17.95 -8.47
C ASN A 358 21.02 -17.61 -7.01
N GLY A 359 20.18 -17.92 -6.01
CA GLY A 359 20.44 -17.59 -4.61
C GLY A 359 20.03 -16.17 -4.21
N HIS A 360 19.29 -15.46 -5.06
CA HIS A 360 18.86 -14.09 -4.82
C HIS A 360 17.33 -13.96 -4.68
N LEU A 361 16.94 -13.25 -3.62
CA LEU A 361 15.55 -12.93 -3.27
C LEU A 361 14.94 -11.82 -4.16
N PRO A 362 13.61 -11.64 -4.12
CA PRO A 362 12.92 -10.50 -4.72
C PRO A 362 13.60 -9.16 -4.39
N GLY A 363 13.65 -8.28 -5.38
CA GLY A 363 14.34 -7.00 -5.33
C GLY A 363 15.78 -7.01 -5.87
N ALA A 364 16.38 -8.19 -6.01
CA ALA A 364 17.71 -8.32 -6.60
C ALA A 364 17.74 -7.91 -8.08
N VAL A 365 18.91 -7.45 -8.53
CA VAL A 365 19.17 -7.06 -9.92
C VAL A 365 20.36 -7.88 -10.41
N LEU A 366 20.09 -8.82 -11.29
CA LEU A 366 21.08 -9.72 -11.88
C LEU A 366 21.36 -9.27 -13.31
N ASN A 367 22.63 -9.23 -13.68
CA ASN A 367 23.01 -9.07 -15.09
C ASN A 367 22.87 -10.42 -15.81
N TYR A 368 22.72 -10.38 -17.14
CA TYR A 368 22.72 -11.59 -17.97
C TYR A 368 23.69 -11.46 -19.13
N GLU A 369 24.33 -12.57 -19.46
CA GLU A 369 25.04 -12.76 -20.72
C GLU A 369 24.21 -13.60 -21.70
N ALA A 370 24.54 -13.51 -22.99
CA ALA A 370 23.88 -14.34 -24.01
C ALA A 370 24.04 -15.84 -23.68
N ASP A 371 22.93 -16.57 -23.71
CA ASP A 371 22.83 -18.01 -23.41
C ASP A 371 23.16 -18.42 -21.96
N GLU A 372 23.31 -17.45 -21.04
CA GLU A 372 23.37 -17.73 -19.60
C GLU A 372 22.03 -18.33 -19.12
N ALA A 373 22.13 -19.26 -18.18
CA ALA A 373 20.97 -19.88 -17.58
C ALA A 373 20.88 -19.54 -16.09
N PHE A 374 19.77 -18.94 -15.73
CA PHE A 374 19.35 -18.68 -14.38
C PHE A 374 18.67 -19.92 -13.81
N ILE A 375 19.04 -20.25 -12.58
CA ILE A 375 18.38 -21.26 -11.78
C ILE A 375 17.29 -20.57 -10.98
N VAL A 376 16.04 -20.92 -11.29
CA VAL A 376 14.86 -20.40 -10.61
C VAL A 376 14.38 -21.47 -9.64
N GLN A 377 14.27 -21.15 -8.36
CA GLN A 377 13.61 -21.99 -7.36
C GLN A 377 12.35 -21.27 -6.91
N VAL A 378 11.24 -22.03 -6.88
CA VAL A 378 9.95 -21.52 -6.45
C VAL A 378 9.33 -22.49 -5.47
N GLU A 379 8.87 -21.95 -4.35
CA GLU A 379 8.15 -22.68 -3.33
C GLU A 379 6.83 -21.99 -3.05
N ALA A 380 5.78 -22.76 -2.77
CA ALA A 380 4.51 -22.21 -2.33
C ALA A 380 3.90 -23.07 -1.22
N TYR A 381 3.19 -22.41 -0.31
CA TYR A 381 2.58 -23.00 0.86
C TYR A 381 1.13 -22.53 0.95
N ARG A 382 0.21 -23.45 1.21
CA ARG A 382 -1.21 -23.15 1.37
C ARG A 382 -1.52 -22.26 2.58
N CYS A 383 -2.77 -21.81 2.66
CA CYS A 383 -3.37 -21.31 3.89
C CYS A 383 -4.45 -22.28 4.41
N TYR A 384 -5.02 -22.05 5.60
CA TYR A 384 -5.94 -23.04 6.19
C TYR A 384 -7.21 -23.28 5.36
N GLU A 385 -7.61 -22.32 4.52
CA GLU A 385 -8.88 -22.35 3.80
C GLU A 385 -8.91 -23.40 2.69
N ALA A 386 -7.82 -23.55 1.94
CA ALA A 386 -7.75 -24.52 0.84
C ALA A 386 -6.30 -24.91 0.47
N PRO A 387 -6.10 -26.10 -0.15
CA PRO A 387 -4.85 -26.44 -0.84
C PRO A 387 -4.55 -25.49 -2.00
N LEU A 388 -3.28 -25.42 -2.40
CA LEU A 388 -2.84 -24.71 -3.60
C LEU A 388 -3.51 -25.30 -4.84
N ARG A 389 -3.88 -24.43 -5.78
CA ARG A 389 -4.58 -24.78 -7.02
C ARG A 389 -3.79 -24.44 -8.29
N LYS A 390 -3.00 -23.36 -8.26
CA LYS A 390 -2.24 -22.88 -9.42
C LYS A 390 -0.95 -22.18 -9.01
N MET A 391 0.09 -22.32 -9.80
CA MET A 391 1.36 -21.61 -9.67
C MET A 391 1.78 -21.05 -11.03
N GLU A 392 2.17 -19.77 -11.08
CA GLU A 392 2.61 -19.06 -12.28
C GLU A 392 3.98 -18.42 -12.07
N LEU A 393 4.88 -18.63 -13.01
CA LEU A 393 6.11 -17.84 -13.15
C LEU A 393 5.91 -16.84 -14.29
N ILE A 394 6.03 -15.56 -13.98
CA ILE A 394 5.72 -14.45 -14.88
C ILE A 394 7.03 -13.75 -15.24
N LEU A 395 7.38 -13.74 -16.53
CA LEU A 395 8.57 -13.11 -17.08
C LEU A 395 8.15 -11.88 -17.91
N GLY A 396 8.61 -10.68 -17.52
CA GLY A 396 8.30 -9.44 -18.25
C GLY A 396 6.79 -9.18 -18.38
N GLY A 397 6.02 -9.50 -17.33
CA GLY A 397 4.57 -9.31 -17.30
C GLY A 397 3.76 -10.35 -18.08
N LYS A 398 4.38 -11.43 -18.58
CA LYS A 398 3.70 -12.53 -19.26
C LYS A 398 3.98 -13.86 -18.56
N VAL A 399 2.98 -14.72 -18.48
CA VAL A 399 3.16 -16.07 -17.92
C VAL A 399 4.17 -16.85 -18.78
N TRP A 400 5.31 -17.20 -18.18
CA TRP A 400 6.35 -18.03 -18.77
C TRP A 400 6.08 -19.51 -18.52
N LYS A 401 5.68 -19.84 -17.29
CA LYS A 401 5.28 -21.20 -16.89
C LYS A 401 4.07 -21.15 -15.98
N GLU A 402 3.23 -22.16 -16.11
CA GLU A 402 2.05 -22.38 -15.28
C GLU A 402 2.00 -23.85 -14.85
N TYR A 403 1.57 -24.09 -13.62
CA TYR A 403 1.32 -25.40 -13.06
C TYR A 403 -0.09 -25.45 -12.48
N ASP A 404 -0.91 -26.36 -12.97
CA ASP A 404 -2.12 -26.81 -12.30
C ASP A 404 -1.74 -27.81 -11.21
N ILE A 405 -2.00 -27.46 -9.95
CA ILE A 405 -1.61 -28.24 -8.79
C ILE A 405 -2.79 -28.45 -7.85
N VAL A 406 -2.73 -29.48 -7.01
CA VAL A 406 -3.62 -29.68 -5.86
C VAL A 406 -2.76 -30.21 -4.73
N GLN A 407 -2.08 -29.31 -4.02
CA GLN A 407 -1.01 -29.65 -3.09
C GLN A 407 -1.02 -28.70 -1.89
N ASP A 408 -0.55 -29.15 -0.73
CA ASP A 408 -0.38 -28.27 0.44
C ASP A 408 0.93 -27.46 0.34
N VAL A 409 1.96 -28.06 -0.27
CA VAL A 409 3.27 -27.46 -0.54
C VAL A 409 3.64 -27.74 -1.99
N PHE A 410 4.20 -26.75 -2.68
CA PHE A 410 4.77 -26.88 -4.01
C PHE A 410 6.24 -26.46 -3.96
N ASP A 411 7.14 -27.22 -4.56
CA ASP A 411 8.57 -26.94 -4.66
C ASP A 411 9.05 -27.36 -6.05
N GLN A 412 9.58 -26.41 -6.82
CA GLN A 412 10.01 -26.65 -8.18
C GLN A 412 11.26 -25.84 -8.53
N LYS A 413 12.16 -26.47 -9.28
CA LYS A 413 13.36 -25.85 -9.82
C LYS A 413 13.32 -25.78 -11.33
N GLU A 414 13.60 -24.60 -11.86
CA GLU A 414 13.53 -24.29 -13.28
C GLU A 414 14.79 -23.65 -13.82
N ARG A 415 14.99 -23.80 -15.14
CA ARG A 415 16.11 -23.19 -15.87
C ARG A 415 15.55 -22.15 -16.83
N LEU A 416 15.92 -20.89 -16.60
CA LEU A 416 15.48 -19.73 -17.37
C LEU A 416 16.67 -19.16 -18.17
N THR A 417 16.46 -18.87 -19.45
CA THR A 417 17.40 -18.07 -20.25
C THR A 417 16.66 -16.83 -20.75
N VAL A 418 17.31 -15.68 -20.60
CA VAL A 418 16.82 -14.38 -21.07
C VAL A 418 17.79 -13.77 -22.07
N ARG A 419 17.27 -13.00 -23.02
CA ARG A 419 18.04 -12.35 -24.10
C ARG A 419 17.86 -10.84 -24.14
N GLU A 420 17.00 -10.33 -23.28
CA GLU A 420 16.69 -8.92 -23.14
C GLU A 420 16.34 -8.64 -21.68
N ASP A 421 16.41 -7.36 -21.30
CA ASP A 421 16.10 -6.92 -19.95
C ASP A 421 14.69 -7.34 -19.56
N SER A 422 14.57 -8.03 -18.44
CA SER A 422 13.31 -8.57 -17.96
C SER A 422 13.28 -8.61 -16.43
N TYR A 423 12.23 -9.19 -15.90
CA TYR A 423 12.06 -9.49 -14.49
C TYR A 423 11.21 -10.74 -14.34
N LEU A 424 11.45 -11.48 -13.25
CA LEU A 424 10.70 -12.68 -12.91
C LEU A 424 9.89 -12.45 -11.63
N VAL A 425 8.62 -12.82 -11.68
CA VAL A 425 7.69 -12.81 -10.55
C VAL A 425 7.08 -14.19 -10.40
N ALA A 426 6.83 -14.61 -9.16
CA ALA A 426 6.15 -15.85 -8.83
C ALA A 426 4.78 -15.54 -8.23
N LYS A 427 3.73 -16.22 -8.70
CA LYS A 427 2.34 -16.01 -8.25
C LYS A 427 1.63 -17.34 -8.01
N CYS A 428 0.99 -17.51 -6.86
CA CYS A 428 0.25 -18.74 -6.54
C CYS A 428 -1.18 -18.44 -6.12
N TYR A 429 -2.03 -19.46 -6.27
CA TYR A 429 -3.44 -19.44 -5.96
C TYR A 429 -3.81 -20.66 -5.13
N ASP A 430 -4.74 -20.51 -4.19
CA ASP A 430 -5.40 -21.65 -3.54
C ASP A 430 -6.82 -21.87 -4.07
N ALA A 431 -7.45 -22.99 -3.70
CA ALA A 431 -8.81 -23.30 -4.15
C ALA A 431 -9.91 -22.50 -3.44
N ALA A 432 -9.56 -21.64 -2.47
CA ALA A 432 -10.48 -20.70 -1.81
C ALA A 432 -10.49 -19.31 -2.47
N GLY A 433 -9.66 -19.09 -3.50
CA GLY A 433 -9.56 -17.82 -4.22
C GLY A 433 -8.56 -16.85 -3.61
N ASN A 434 -7.73 -17.29 -2.66
CA ASN A 434 -6.62 -16.48 -2.17
C ASN A 434 -5.44 -16.54 -3.14
N VAL A 435 -4.68 -15.45 -3.15
CA VAL A 435 -3.54 -15.23 -4.05
C VAL A 435 -2.34 -14.76 -3.27
N ALA A 436 -1.16 -15.17 -3.70
CA ALA A 436 0.10 -14.55 -3.31
C ALA A 436 0.96 -14.25 -4.54
N ILE A 437 1.69 -13.14 -4.52
CA ILE A 437 2.58 -12.71 -5.61
C ILE A 437 3.85 -12.07 -5.02
N THR A 438 5.02 -12.47 -5.54
CA THR A 438 6.30 -11.88 -5.13
C THR A 438 6.52 -10.53 -5.81
N ASN A 439 7.38 -9.70 -5.22
CA ASN A 439 8.07 -8.67 -5.99
C ASN A 439 9.04 -9.30 -7.01
N PRO A 440 9.52 -8.53 -8.01
CA PRO A 440 10.37 -9.05 -9.07
C PRO A 440 11.78 -9.36 -8.58
N VAL A 441 12.38 -10.43 -9.12
CA VAL A 441 13.83 -10.47 -9.32
C VAL A 441 14.10 -9.91 -10.72
N TYR A 442 14.88 -8.84 -10.80
CA TYR A 442 15.22 -8.20 -12.07
C TYR A 442 16.39 -8.93 -12.73
N ILE A 443 16.27 -9.21 -14.03
CA ILE A 443 17.36 -9.75 -14.84
C ILE A 443 17.61 -8.76 -15.98
N ARG A 444 18.55 -7.85 -15.77
CA ARG A 444 18.61 -6.57 -16.49
C ARG A 444 20.03 -6.03 -16.52
N ASN A 445 20.46 -5.56 -17.69
CA ASN A 445 21.76 -4.90 -17.89
C ASN A 445 21.63 -3.36 -17.95
N ALA A 446 20.50 -2.82 -18.42
CA ALA A 446 20.33 -1.36 -18.48
C ALA A 446 19.98 -0.77 -17.11
N PRO A 447 20.36 0.50 -16.82
CA PRO A 447 19.93 1.16 -15.59
C PRO A 447 18.39 1.33 -15.55
N PHE A 448 17.86 1.50 -14.35
CA PHE A 448 16.45 1.85 -14.16
C PHE A 448 16.22 3.31 -14.54
N ARG A 449 15.13 3.57 -15.26
CA ARG A 449 14.85 4.88 -15.85
C ARG A 449 14.41 5.94 -14.84
N ASN A 450 13.99 5.53 -13.65
CA ASN A 450 13.53 6.41 -12.58
C ASN A 450 14.63 6.76 -11.56
N ARG A 451 15.86 6.24 -11.71
CA ARG A 451 16.96 6.57 -10.80
C ARG A 451 17.75 7.76 -11.36
N ALA A 452 17.82 8.85 -10.59
CA ALA A 452 18.49 10.09 -10.97
C ALA A 452 17.99 10.68 -12.30
N PHE A 453 16.67 10.61 -12.54
CA PHE A 453 16.08 11.19 -13.74
C PHE A 453 16.17 12.72 -13.71
N THR A 454 16.62 13.31 -14.82
CA THR A 454 16.74 14.76 -14.98
C THR A 454 16.15 15.19 -16.31
N SER A 455 15.49 16.34 -16.32
CA SER A 455 14.99 17.01 -17.50
C SER A 455 16.08 17.91 -18.10
N ALA A 456 16.19 17.92 -19.42
CA ALA A 456 16.96 18.93 -20.15
C ALA A 456 16.02 20.05 -20.61
N LEU A 457 16.29 21.29 -20.20
CA LEU A 457 15.43 22.44 -20.47
C LEU A 457 16.09 23.41 -21.45
N THR A 458 15.28 23.93 -22.36
CA THR A 458 15.55 25.16 -23.10
C THR A 458 14.43 26.14 -22.84
N VAL A 459 14.74 27.27 -22.19
CA VAL A 459 13.75 28.29 -21.83
C VAL A 459 14.06 29.57 -22.57
N GLN A 460 13.20 29.94 -23.52
CA GLN A 460 13.23 31.25 -24.15
C GLN A 460 12.61 32.26 -23.20
N VAL A 461 13.35 33.32 -22.87
CA VAL A 461 12.88 34.35 -21.94
C VAL A 461 12.80 35.68 -22.68
N THR A 462 11.62 36.29 -22.63
CA THR A 462 11.35 37.56 -23.31
C THR A 462 10.74 38.59 -22.38
N LYS A 463 11.05 39.88 -22.59
CA LYS A 463 10.43 41.01 -21.90
C LYS A 463 10.00 42.05 -22.93
N GLY A 464 8.71 42.40 -22.95
CA GLY A 464 8.15 43.30 -23.96
C GLY A 464 8.39 42.83 -25.42
N GLY A 465 8.43 41.50 -25.64
CA GLY A 465 8.63 40.89 -26.96
C GLY A 465 10.09 40.75 -27.42
N ASN A 466 11.06 41.26 -26.67
CA ASN A 466 12.49 41.13 -26.97
C ASN A 466 13.16 40.09 -26.05
N PRO A 467 14.30 39.48 -26.46
CA PRO A 467 15.11 38.66 -25.58
C PRO A 467 15.43 39.38 -24.27
N ALA A 468 15.16 38.72 -23.13
CA ALA A 468 15.39 39.29 -21.80
C ALA A 468 16.79 38.90 -21.28
N GLU A 469 17.34 39.74 -20.42
CA GLU A 469 18.54 39.43 -19.63
C GLU A 469 18.17 39.35 -18.15
N GLY A 470 18.82 38.46 -17.43
CA GLY A 470 18.46 38.19 -16.05
C GLY A 470 19.33 37.13 -15.40
N GLN A 471 18.82 36.58 -14.31
CA GLN A 471 19.45 35.49 -13.58
C GLN A 471 18.47 34.34 -13.34
N TYR A 472 18.96 33.13 -13.20
CA TYR A 472 18.15 31.97 -12.82
C TYR A 472 18.85 31.10 -11.77
N TRP A 473 18.09 30.30 -11.03
CA TRP A 473 18.58 29.29 -10.10
C TRP A 473 17.60 28.12 -10.02
N ILE A 474 18.09 26.96 -9.56
CA ILE A 474 17.32 25.72 -9.46
C ILE A 474 17.19 25.33 -7.98
N GLY A 475 15.97 25.02 -7.56
CA GLY A 475 15.62 24.67 -6.18
C GLY A 475 16.10 25.72 -5.18
N ALA A 476 16.65 25.25 -4.06
CA ALA A 476 17.19 26.10 -3.00
C ALA A 476 18.62 26.63 -3.27
N SER A 477 19.12 26.56 -4.50
CA SER A 477 20.47 27.04 -4.83
C SER A 477 20.63 28.53 -4.54
N LEU A 478 21.67 28.88 -3.77
CA LEU A 478 22.09 30.28 -3.57
C LEU A 478 22.88 30.83 -4.78
N LEU A 479 23.32 29.95 -5.67
CA LEU A 479 24.06 30.34 -6.88
C LEU A 479 23.07 30.71 -7.98
N LYS A 480 23.09 32.00 -8.33
CA LYS A 480 22.36 32.57 -9.47
C LYS A 480 23.25 32.60 -10.71
N THR A 481 22.72 32.13 -11.84
CA THR A 481 23.41 32.08 -13.13
C THR A 481 22.81 33.12 -14.07
N SER A 482 23.63 33.99 -14.65
CA SER A 482 23.16 34.98 -15.62
C SER A 482 22.79 34.34 -16.96
N PHE A 483 21.79 34.89 -17.65
CA PHE A 483 21.40 34.49 -19.00
C PHE A 483 21.10 35.71 -19.90
N SER A 484 21.11 35.49 -21.21
CA SER A 484 20.66 36.46 -22.21
C SER A 484 19.82 35.74 -23.27
N GLY A 485 18.53 36.04 -23.31
CA GLY A 485 17.53 35.50 -24.23
C GLY A 485 17.09 34.05 -23.98
N VAL A 486 18.03 33.15 -23.69
CA VAL A 486 17.77 31.72 -23.55
C VAL A 486 18.50 31.14 -22.34
N ILE A 487 17.84 30.26 -21.60
CA ILE A 487 18.42 29.44 -20.55
C ILE A 487 18.50 28.00 -21.06
N HIS A 488 19.68 27.40 -20.94
CA HIS A 488 19.86 25.95 -21.08
C HIS A 488 20.29 25.40 -19.73
N CYS A 489 19.50 24.49 -19.17
CA CYS A 489 19.80 23.89 -17.87
C CYS A 489 19.30 22.45 -17.80
N SER A 490 19.70 21.75 -16.74
CA SER A 490 19.15 20.45 -16.39
C SER A 490 18.81 20.44 -14.91
N LEU A 491 17.68 19.83 -14.57
CA LEU A 491 17.17 19.72 -13.21
C LEU A 491 16.44 18.39 -13.02
N SER A 492 16.34 17.94 -11.77
CA SER A 492 15.40 16.87 -11.41
C SER A 492 13.97 17.38 -11.58
N VAL A 493 13.02 16.47 -11.84
CA VAL A 493 11.64 16.87 -12.15
C VAL A 493 10.89 17.46 -10.96
N ASP A 494 11.33 17.15 -9.74
CA ASP A 494 10.82 17.70 -8.48
C ASP A 494 11.40 19.08 -8.14
N ALA A 495 12.42 19.54 -8.87
CA ALA A 495 13.03 20.84 -8.62
C ALA A 495 12.25 21.97 -9.33
N GLU A 496 12.35 23.15 -8.74
CA GLU A 496 11.78 24.38 -9.30
C GLU A 496 12.86 25.20 -10.01
N LEU A 497 12.56 25.74 -11.19
CA LEU A 497 13.41 26.72 -11.88
C LEU A 497 12.87 28.12 -11.59
N SER A 498 13.67 28.94 -10.93
CA SER A 498 13.36 30.36 -10.69
C SER A 498 14.12 31.24 -11.66
N ILE A 499 13.43 32.22 -12.27
CA ILE A 499 13.98 33.13 -13.27
C ILE A 499 13.66 34.56 -12.84
N GLU A 500 14.67 35.42 -12.79
CA GLU A 500 14.57 36.82 -12.41
C GLU A 500 14.92 37.74 -13.58
N VAL A 501 14.00 38.64 -13.94
CA VAL A 501 14.21 39.68 -14.97
C VAL A 501 13.76 41.04 -14.42
N GLY A 502 14.72 41.95 -14.22
CA GLY A 502 14.44 43.30 -13.75
C GLY A 502 13.75 43.37 -12.38
N GLY A 503 14.13 42.48 -11.45
CA GLY A 503 13.59 42.41 -10.09
C GLY A 503 12.28 41.62 -9.94
N THR A 504 11.70 41.15 -11.05
CA THR A 504 10.54 40.24 -11.02
C THR A 504 11.01 38.80 -11.14
N VAL A 505 10.49 37.92 -10.29
CA VAL A 505 10.77 36.47 -10.31
C VAL A 505 9.56 35.72 -10.85
N GLN A 506 9.77 34.80 -11.78
CA GLN A 506 8.80 33.77 -12.17
C GLN A 506 9.37 32.40 -11.84
N GLN A 507 8.52 31.52 -11.33
CA GLN A 507 8.85 30.14 -10.99
C GLN A 507 8.25 29.20 -12.03
N VAL A 508 8.98 28.12 -12.31
CA VAL A 508 8.58 27.08 -13.25
C VAL A 508 8.68 25.74 -12.54
N LYS A 509 7.55 25.04 -12.47
CA LYS A 509 7.47 23.66 -12.01
C LYS A 509 7.11 22.77 -13.20
N LEU A 510 7.89 21.73 -13.45
CA LEU A 510 7.61 20.82 -14.57
C LEU A 510 6.29 20.07 -14.40
N PHE A 511 5.81 19.91 -13.16
CA PHE A 511 4.49 19.34 -12.88
C PHE A 511 3.33 20.14 -13.53
N GLU A 512 3.53 21.44 -13.75
CA GLU A 512 2.49 22.36 -14.25
C GLU A 512 2.45 22.47 -15.78
N LEU A 513 3.25 21.68 -16.50
CA LEU A 513 3.17 21.62 -17.96
C LEU A 513 1.75 21.24 -18.42
N ASP A 514 1.21 22.01 -19.36
CA ASP A 514 -0.17 21.86 -19.85
C ASP A 514 -0.42 20.43 -20.36
N GLU A 515 0.54 19.82 -21.06
CA GLU A 515 0.43 18.46 -21.56
C GLU A 515 0.39 17.41 -20.45
N LEU A 516 1.11 17.61 -19.34
CA LEU A 516 1.04 16.72 -18.18
C LEU A 516 -0.29 16.87 -17.46
N GLN A 517 -0.72 18.11 -17.21
CA GLN A 517 -2.01 18.37 -16.59
C GLN A 517 -3.17 17.80 -17.43
N ALA A 518 -3.07 17.84 -18.76
CA ALA A 518 -4.04 17.22 -19.65
C ALA A 518 -4.09 15.69 -19.50
N ILE A 519 -2.95 15.02 -19.28
CA ILE A 519 -2.91 13.58 -18.98
C ILE A 519 -3.59 13.32 -17.63
N PHE A 520 -3.21 14.04 -16.57
CA PHE A 520 -3.74 13.84 -15.22
C PHE A 520 -5.27 14.03 -15.19
N ARG A 521 -5.77 15.09 -15.85
CA ARG A 521 -7.20 15.40 -15.99
C ARG A 521 -8.01 14.27 -16.61
N LYS A 522 -7.44 13.52 -17.57
CA LYS A 522 -8.15 12.38 -18.17
C LYS A 522 -8.50 11.31 -17.14
N LEU A 523 -7.63 11.10 -16.16
CA LEU A 523 -7.81 10.10 -15.11
C LEU A 523 -8.73 10.62 -14.01
N TYR A 524 -8.42 11.75 -13.38
CA TYR A 524 -9.18 12.21 -12.22
C TYR A 524 -10.58 12.72 -12.55
N PHE A 525 -10.85 13.15 -13.79
CA PHE A 525 -12.22 13.41 -14.26
C PHE A 525 -12.92 12.19 -14.88
N GLY A 526 -12.22 11.06 -15.02
CA GLY A 526 -12.79 9.84 -15.58
C GLY A 526 -13.11 9.92 -17.08
N TYR A 527 -12.45 10.79 -17.84
CA TYR A 527 -12.71 10.97 -19.27
C TYR A 527 -12.46 9.70 -20.08
N PHE A 528 -11.57 8.82 -19.62
CA PHE A 528 -11.37 7.50 -20.19
C PHE A 528 -12.64 6.64 -20.16
N ASN A 529 -13.50 6.84 -19.16
CA ASN A 529 -14.75 6.11 -18.96
C ASN A 529 -16.00 6.95 -19.28
N LYS A 530 -15.90 8.02 -20.08
CA LYS A 530 -17.05 8.86 -20.47
C LYS A 530 -18.20 8.09 -21.15
N HIS A 531 -17.90 6.91 -21.70
CA HIS A 531 -18.86 6.01 -22.34
C HIS A 531 -19.29 4.82 -21.46
N ARG A 532 -18.96 4.82 -20.16
CA ARG A 532 -19.31 3.78 -19.18
C ARG A 532 -18.97 2.36 -19.66
N ARG A 533 -17.75 2.18 -20.18
CA ARG A 533 -17.25 0.90 -20.69
C ARG A 533 -16.61 0.04 -19.59
N TYR A 534 -16.13 0.68 -18.54
CA TYR A 534 -15.36 0.05 -17.46
C TYR A 534 -16.17 0.05 -16.16
N ALA A 535 -16.03 -1.00 -15.36
CA ALA A 535 -16.59 -1.11 -14.02
C ALA A 535 -15.71 -0.39 -12.98
N ALA A 536 -16.27 -0.07 -11.81
CA ALA A 536 -15.53 0.59 -10.73
C ALA A 536 -14.21 -0.13 -10.42
N GLY A 537 -13.12 0.62 -10.30
CA GLY A 537 -11.77 0.08 -10.11
C GLY A 537 -11.05 -0.35 -11.40
N GLU A 538 -11.74 -0.46 -12.53
CA GLU A 538 -11.12 -0.81 -13.81
C GLU A 538 -10.57 0.45 -14.51
N VAL A 539 -9.26 0.50 -14.69
CA VAL A 539 -8.58 1.54 -15.49
C VAL A 539 -7.60 0.84 -16.43
N PRO A 540 -7.77 0.96 -17.75
CA PRO A 540 -6.79 0.46 -18.71
C PRO A 540 -5.46 1.22 -18.59
N VAL A 541 -4.36 0.48 -18.66
CA VAL A 541 -3.01 1.00 -18.35
C VAL A 541 -2.55 2.08 -19.32
N GLU A 542 -3.04 2.09 -20.55
CA GLU A 542 -2.70 3.08 -21.56
C GLU A 542 -3.11 4.51 -21.17
N TYR A 543 -4.11 4.67 -20.29
CA TYR A 543 -4.55 6.00 -19.83
C TYR A 543 -3.62 6.62 -18.78
N PHE A 544 -2.70 5.85 -18.19
CA PHE A 544 -1.64 6.39 -17.33
C PHE A 544 -0.51 7.02 -18.12
N GLU A 545 -0.38 6.72 -19.43
CA GLU A 545 0.53 7.38 -20.35
C GLU A 545 1.99 7.46 -19.82
N LEU A 546 2.47 6.45 -19.07
CA LEU A 546 3.75 6.50 -18.34
C LEU A 546 4.97 6.79 -19.25
N SER A 547 5.01 6.17 -20.44
CA SER A 547 6.04 6.45 -21.44
C SER A 547 5.98 7.89 -21.95
N ARG A 548 4.77 8.42 -22.16
CA ARG A 548 4.55 9.77 -22.67
C ARG A 548 4.91 10.84 -21.63
N ILE A 549 4.56 10.63 -20.36
CA ILE A 549 4.98 11.50 -19.25
C ILE A 549 6.51 11.62 -19.23
N ARG A 550 7.23 10.49 -19.32
CA ARG A 550 8.70 10.49 -19.39
C ARG A 550 9.22 11.22 -20.62
N GLU A 551 8.63 11.03 -21.80
CA GLU A 551 9.02 11.74 -23.01
C GLU A 551 8.90 13.26 -22.84
N LEU A 552 7.74 13.72 -22.34
CA LEU A 552 7.46 15.14 -22.08
C LEU A 552 8.47 15.74 -21.10
N LEU A 553 8.91 14.96 -20.10
CA LEU A 553 9.87 15.41 -19.10
C LEU A 553 11.34 15.22 -19.53
N THR A 554 11.65 14.46 -20.58
CA THR A 554 13.05 14.23 -20.98
C THR A 554 13.68 15.50 -21.57
N ARG A 555 12.93 16.21 -22.43
CA ARG A 555 13.33 17.47 -23.03
C ARG A 555 12.16 18.44 -23.01
N VAL A 556 12.34 19.58 -22.37
CA VAL A 556 11.29 20.57 -22.15
C VAL A 556 11.71 21.89 -22.80
N ASP A 557 10.92 22.36 -23.75
CA ASP A 557 11.09 23.67 -24.39
C ASP A 557 10.01 24.61 -23.89
N LEU A 558 10.40 25.76 -23.33
CA LEU A 558 9.48 26.73 -22.71
C LEU A 558 9.66 28.13 -23.30
N HIS A 559 8.58 28.90 -23.33
CA HIS A 559 8.61 30.34 -23.60
C HIS A 559 8.02 31.11 -22.43
N ILE A 560 8.86 31.87 -21.73
CA ILE A 560 8.49 32.66 -20.56
C ILE A 560 8.53 34.15 -20.91
N ARG A 561 7.46 34.85 -20.53
CA ARG A 561 7.24 36.26 -20.83
C ARG A 561 7.17 37.07 -19.54
N PHE A 562 8.03 38.08 -19.45
CA PHE A 562 8.13 39.07 -18.38
C PHE A 562 7.57 40.43 -18.77
#